data_AF-A0A7Y5MKX7-F1
#
_entry.id   AF-A0A7Y5MKX7-F1
#
_cell.length_a   1.000
_cell.length_b   1.000
_cell.length_c   1.000
_cell.angle_alpha   90.00
_cell.angle_beta   90.00
_cell.angle_gamma   90.00
#
_symmetry.space_group_name_H-M   'P 1'
#
loop_
_entity.id
_entity.type
_entity.pdbx_description
1 polymer ?
#
loop_
_entity_poly.entity_id
_entity_poly.type
_entity_poly.pdbx_seq_one_letter_code
_entity_poly.pdbx_strand_id
1 'polypeptide(L)'
;MALVSCPECQREVSNVATACPHCGYPLDLKPEVTPIELTGKKWKLFQAWGCGLICLALIVGIPMAASGESAGEGLAILGTLLGFLFFLVGRLGGWWHHG
;
A
#
# COMPACT_ATOMS: atom_id res chain seq x y z
N MET A 1 31.66 -10.32 24.99
CA MET A 1 30.56 -9.43 25.43
C MET A 1 31.19 -8.14 25.90
N ALA A 2 30.77 -7.00 25.35
CA ALA A 2 31.28 -5.71 25.77
C ALA A 2 30.26 -5.09 26.74
N LEU A 3 30.73 -4.60 27.88
CA LEU A 3 29.91 -3.76 28.73
C LEU A 3 29.95 -2.33 28.19
N VAL A 4 28.79 -1.70 28.12
CA VAL A 4 28.63 -0.28 27.76
C VAL A 4 28.20 0.48 29.00
N SER A 5 28.62 1.74 29.12
CA SER A 5 28.17 2.60 30.21
C SER A 5 26.78 3.15 29.91
N CYS A 6 25.85 3.02 30.84
CA CYS A 6 24.51 3.61 30.72
C CYS A 6 24.62 5.15 30.70
N PRO A 7 24.01 5.86 29.74
CA PRO A 7 24.12 7.32 29.63
C PRO A 7 23.40 8.09 30.77
N GLU A 8 22.51 7.42 31.50
CA GLU A 8 21.75 8.03 32.59
C GLU A 8 22.39 7.74 33.95
N CYS A 9 22.53 6.46 34.31
CA CYS A 9 23.06 6.08 35.62
C CYS A 9 24.55 5.72 35.67
N GLN A 10 25.27 5.79 34.53
CA GLN A 10 26.72 5.57 34.38
C GLN A 10 27.25 4.20 34.85
N ARG A 11 26.36 3.23 35.07
CA ARG A 11 26.72 1.86 35.44
C ARG A 11 27.00 1.03 34.19
N GLU A 12 27.87 0.04 34.34
CA GLU A 12 28.21 -0.90 33.27
C GLU A 12 27.05 -1.87 33.05
N VAL A 13 26.59 -1.95 31.81
CA VAL A 13 25.45 -2.77 31.38
C VAL A 13 25.82 -3.55 30.11
N SER A 14 25.20 -4.71 29.91
CA SER A 14 25.45 -5.52 28.72
C SER A 14 25.04 -4.76 27.45
N ASN A 15 25.86 -4.81 26.41
CA ASN A 15 25.54 -4.23 25.10
C ASN A 15 24.33 -4.87 24.39
N VAL A 16 23.74 -5.93 24.96
CA VAL A 16 22.54 -6.61 24.46
C VAL A 16 21.30 -6.28 25.32
N ALA A 17 21.43 -5.52 26.41
CA ALA A 17 20.31 -5.20 27.28
C ALA A 17 19.34 -4.22 26.59
N THR A 18 18.04 -4.57 26.52
CA THR A 18 17.00 -3.70 25.95
C THR A 18 16.80 -2.43 26.78
N ALA A 19 16.94 -2.55 28.11
CA ALA A 19 16.90 -1.44 29.04
C ALA A 19 17.93 -1.65 30.17
N CYS A 20 18.35 -0.56 30.81
CA CYS A 20 19.24 -0.59 31.95
C CYS A 20 18.52 -1.24 33.16
N PRO A 21 19.05 -2.32 33.75
CA PRO A 21 18.43 -2.98 34.92
C PRO A 21 18.51 -2.14 36.21
N HIS A 22 19.30 -1.07 36.22
CA HIS A 22 19.51 -0.24 37.40
C HIS A 22 18.61 0.99 37.46
N CYS A 23 18.30 1.60 36.31
CA CYS A 23 17.48 2.82 36.25
C CYS A 23 16.30 2.73 35.27
N GLY A 24 16.24 1.70 34.42
CA GLY A 24 15.17 1.52 33.44
C GLY A 24 15.36 2.27 32.12
N TYR A 25 16.49 2.98 31.92
CA TYR A 25 16.76 3.69 30.67
C TYR A 25 16.76 2.73 29.46
N PRO A 26 15.95 2.95 28.42
CA PRO A 26 15.92 2.10 27.23
C PRO A 26 17.22 2.28 26.44
N LEU A 27 18.02 1.22 26.37
CA LEU A 27 19.30 1.21 25.64
C LEU A 27 19.10 0.77 24.19
N ASP A 28 18.01 0.06 23.90
CA ASP A 28 17.58 -0.26 22.56
C ASP A 28 16.71 0.87 21.99
N LEU A 29 17.37 1.96 21.59
CA LEU A 29 16.76 3.13 20.96
C LEU A 29 16.58 2.97 19.44
N LYS A 30 16.52 1.73 18.94
CA LYS A 30 16.04 1.48 17.59
C LYS A 30 14.59 1.04 17.66
N PRO A 31 13.61 1.97 17.82
CA PRO A 31 12.33 1.68 17.22
C PRO A 31 12.64 1.54 15.74
N GLU A 32 12.65 0.31 15.23
CA GLU A 32 12.64 0.08 13.80
C GLU A 32 11.30 0.66 13.34
N VAL A 33 11.33 1.92 12.94
CA VAL A 33 10.18 2.65 12.41
C VAL A 33 9.89 2.00 11.06
N THR A 34 9.15 0.91 11.11
CA THR A 34 8.53 0.37 9.92
C THR A 34 7.46 1.38 9.53
N PRO A 35 7.55 2.00 8.35
CA PRO A 35 6.47 2.86 7.89
C PRO A 35 5.23 1.98 7.78
N ILE A 36 4.24 2.23 8.64
CA ILE A 36 2.92 1.63 8.53
C ILE A 36 2.32 2.23 7.26
N GLU A 37 2.42 1.51 6.13
CA GLU A 37 1.72 1.89 4.91
C GLU A 37 0.22 1.76 5.19
N LEU A 38 -0.41 2.90 5.52
CA LEU A 38 -1.84 3.02 5.87
C LEU A 38 -2.82 2.55 4.78
N THR A 39 -2.33 2.06 3.64
CA THR A 39 -3.16 1.45 2.59
C THR A 39 -2.37 0.35 1.90
N GLY A 40 -2.84 -0.90 1.89
CA GLY A 40 -2.15 -1.97 1.17
C GLY A 40 -1.98 -1.66 -0.32
N LYS A 41 -0.74 -1.79 -0.85
CA LYS A 41 -0.39 -1.57 -2.27
C LYS A 41 -1.32 -2.30 -3.24
N LYS A 42 -1.81 -3.48 -2.86
CA LYS A 42 -2.75 -4.29 -3.65
C LYS A 42 -4.03 -3.53 -4.05
N TRP A 43 -4.62 -2.74 -3.16
CA TRP A 43 -5.89 -2.06 -3.43
C TRP A 43 -5.70 -0.84 -4.33
N LYS A 44 -4.59 -0.11 -4.16
CA LYS A 44 -4.19 0.96 -5.07
C LYS A 44 -3.87 0.43 -6.46
N LEU A 45 -3.26 -0.75 -6.56
CA LEU A 45 -3.04 -1.44 -7.83
C LEU A 45 -4.39 -1.75 -8.50
N PHE A 46 -5.33 -2.39 -7.82
CA PHE A 46 -6.66 -2.66 -8.38
C PHE A 46 -7.38 -1.39 -8.88
N GLN A 47 -7.31 -0.28 -8.13
CA GLN A 47 -7.88 1.00 -8.56
C GLN A 47 -7.17 1.55 -9.80
N ALA A 48 -5.83 1.47 -9.86
CA ALA A 48 -5.06 1.91 -11.02
C ALA A 48 -5.36 1.09 -12.29
N TRP A 49 -5.48 -0.23 -12.16
CA TRP A 49 -5.87 -1.11 -13.27
C TRP A 49 -7.30 -0.83 -13.74
N GLY A 50 -8.24 -0.60 -12.80
CA GLY A 50 -9.60 -0.19 -13.12
C GLY A 50 -9.64 1.13 -13.91
N CYS A 51 -8.96 2.17 -13.42
CA CYS A 51 -8.83 3.45 -14.13
C CYS A 51 -8.18 3.28 -15.51
N GLY A 52 -7.12 2.47 -15.62
CA GLY A 52 -6.42 2.21 -16.88
C GLY A 52 -7.33 1.53 -17.92
N LEU A 53 -8.11 0.53 -17.52
CA LEU A 53 -9.06 -0.15 -18.41
C LEU A 53 -10.18 0.77 -18.89
N ILE A 54 -10.71 1.64 -18.01
CA ILE A 54 -11.70 2.64 -18.40
C ILE A 54 -11.09 3.63 -19.40
N CYS A 55 -9.91 4.18 -19.11
CA CYS A 55 -9.24 5.10 -20.04
C CYS A 55 -8.98 4.45 -21.41
N LEU A 56 -8.55 3.19 -21.43
CA LEU A 56 -8.34 2.45 -22.68
C LEU A 56 -9.65 2.24 -23.44
N ALA A 57 -10.73 1.87 -22.75
CA ALA A 57 -12.05 1.72 -23.35
C ALA A 57 -12.58 3.05 -23.94
N LEU A 58 -12.31 4.18 -23.28
CA LEU A 58 -12.71 5.50 -23.77
C LEU A 58 -11.85 5.99 -24.94
N ILE A 59 -10.53 5.79 -24.88
CA ILE A 59 -9.58 6.29 -25.89
C ILE A 59 -9.58 5.42 -27.15
N VAL A 60 -9.73 4.11 -27.01
CA VAL A 60 -9.65 3.15 -28.12
C VAL A 60 -11.02 2.62 -28.50
N GLY A 61 -11.82 2.20 -27.51
CA GLY A 61 -13.14 1.60 -27.75
C GLY A 61 -14.14 2.57 -28.38
N ILE A 62 -14.26 3.80 -27.87
CA ILE A 62 -15.27 4.76 -28.39
C ILE A 62 -15.00 5.17 -29.84
N PRO A 63 -13.77 5.54 -30.26
CA PRO A 63 -13.52 5.84 -31.67
C PRO A 63 -13.77 4.65 -32.59
N MET A 64 -13.42 3.44 -32.17
CA MET A 64 -13.68 2.20 -32.95
C MET A 64 -15.17 1.84 -32.98
N ALA A 65 -15.93 2.16 -31.93
CA ALA A 65 -17.38 2.02 -31.96
C ALA A 65 -18.01 3.02 -32.94
N ALA A 66 -17.46 4.24 -33.02
CA ALA A 66 -17.94 5.27 -33.94
C ALA A 66 -17.67 4.96 -35.43
N SER A 67 -16.65 4.14 -35.74
CA SER A 67 -16.42 3.61 -37.10
C SER A 67 -17.37 2.45 -37.47
N GLY A 68 -18.27 2.03 -36.57
CA GLY A 68 -19.23 0.96 -36.81
C GLY A 68 -18.63 -0.44 -36.71
N GLU A 69 -17.43 -0.58 -36.15
CA GLU A 69 -16.81 -1.87 -35.90
C GLU A 69 -17.43 -2.50 -34.65
N SER A 70 -18.13 -3.63 -34.82
CA SER A 70 -18.76 -4.36 -33.71
C SER A 70 -17.75 -4.80 -32.63
N ALA A 71 -16.48 -4.98 -33.01
CA ALA A 71 -15.38 -5.21 -32.08
C ALA A 71 -15.12 -3.98 -31.17
N GLY A 72 -15.27 -2.77 -31.70
CA GLY A 72 -15.12 -1.51 -30.95
C GLY A 72 -16.22 -1.33 -29.91
N GLU A 73 -17.48 -1.65 -30.27
CA GLU A 73 -18.61 -1.64 -29.34
C GLU A 73 -18.40 -2.62 -28.17
N GLY A 74 -17.96 -3.84 -28.49
CA GLY A 74 -17.63 -4.85 -27.49
C GLY A 74 -16.52 -4.40 -26.55
N LEU A 75 -15.43 -3.85 -27.09
CA LEU A 75 -14.30 -3.35 -26.30
C LEU A 75 -14.70 -2.18 -25.39
N ALA A 76 -15.48 -1.23 -25.91
CA ALA A 76 -15.94 -0.07 -25.16
C ALA A 76 -16.82 -0.48 -23.98
N ILE A 77 -17.85 -1.31 -24.24
CA ILE A 77 -18.82 -1.72 -23.21
C ILE A 77 -18.16 -2.63 -22.18
N LEU A 78 -17.49 -3.70 -22.63
CA LEU A 78 -16.88 -4.68 -21.74
C LEU A 78 -15.74 -4.05 -20.92
N GLY A 79 -14.89 -3.23 -21.56
CA GLY A 79 -13.77 -2.55 -20.91
C GLY A 79 -14.23 -1.54 -19.84
N THR A 80 -15.29 -0.77 -20.12
CA THR A 80 -15.85 0.16 -19.14
C THR A 80 -16.48 -0.57 -17.96
N LEU A 81 -17.28 -1.63 -18.21
CA LEU A 81 -17.93 -2.40 -17.14
C LEU A 81 -16.92 -3.13 -16.25
N LEU A 82 -15.94 -3.81 -16.87
CA LEU A 82 -14.90 -4.53 -16.13
C LEU A 82 -13.99 -3.56 -15.36
N GLY A 83 -13.60 -2.45 -15.99
CA GLY A 83 -12.79 -1.42 -15.34
C GLY A 83 -13.50 -0.76 -14.16
N PHE A 84 -14.80 -0.47 -14.30
CA PHE A 84 -15.61 0.06 -13.21
C PHE A 84 -15.75 -0.94 -12.06
N LEU A 85 -15.97 -2.22 -12.37
CA LEU A 85 -16.04 -3.28 -11.36
C LEU A 85 -14.72 -3.41 -10.59
N PHE A 86 -13.57 -3.41 -11.27
CA PHE A 86 -12.27 -3.43 -10.58
C PHE A 86 -12.00 -2.17 -9.75
N PHE A 87 -12.42 -1.01 -10.23
CA PHE A 87 -12.33 0.23 -9.45
C PHE A 87 -13.17 0.16 -8.17
N LEU A 88 -14.42 -0.33 -8.26
CA LEU A 88 -15.30 -0.51 -7.10
C LEU A 88 -14.75 -1.53 -6.10
N VAL A 89 -14.30 -2.70 -6.57
CA VAL A 89 -13.66 -3.70 -5.70
C VAL A 89 -12.43 -3.12 -5.02
N GLY A 90 -11.61 -2.35 -5.76
CA GLY A 90 -10.47 -1.63 -5.23
C GLY A 90 -10.84 -0.62 -4.15
N ARG A 91 -11.93 0.14 -4.32
CA ARG A 91 -12.45 1.06 -3.30
C ARG A 91 -13.00 0.34 -2.07
N LEU A 92 -13.90 -0.63 -2.28
CA LEU A 92 -14.58 -1.35 -1.21
C LEU A 92 -13.60 -2.16 -0.38
N GLY A 93 -12.67 -2.87 -1.02
CA GLY A 93 -11.65 -3.65 -0.31
C GLY A 93 -10.63 -2.77 0.44
N GLY A 94 -10.28 -1.61 -0.12
CA GLY A 94 -9.48 -0.61 0.56
C GLY A 94 -10.16 -0.10 1.83
N TRP A 95 -11.44 0.24 1.74
CA TRP A 95 -12.25 0.70 2.88
C TRP A 95 -12.47 -0.41 3.92
N TRP A 96 -12.79 -1.63 3.50
CA TRP A 96 -13.10 -2.73 4.44
C TRP A 96 -11.90 -3.17 5.30
N HIS A 97 -10.68 -3.08 4.76
CA HIS A 97 -9.47 -3.56 5.45
C HIS A 97 -8.65 -2.46 6.14
N HIS A 98 -8.84 -1.20 5.77
CA HIS A 98 -8.01 -0.08 6.24
C HIS A 98 -8.80 1.20 6.56
N GLY A 99 -10.14 1.16 6.45
CA GLY A 99 -11.03 2.26 6.83
C GLY A 99 -11.42 2.24 8.30
#